data_AF-A0A9D8RFQ4-F1
#
_entry.id   AF-A0A9D8RFQ4-F1
#
_cell.length_a   1.000
_cell.length_b   1.000
_cell.length_c   1.000
_cell.angle_alpha   90.00
_cell.angle_beta   90.00
_cell.angle_gamma   90.00
#
_symmetry.space_group_name_H-M   'P 1'
#
loop_
_entity.id
_entity.type
_entity.pdbx_description
1 polymer ?
#
loop_
_entity_poly.entity_id
_entity_poly.type
_entity_poly.pdbx_seq_one_letter_code
_entity_poly.pdbx_strand_id
1 'polypeptide(L)'
;MGAYAGLSSFFNGSNGSLRDYAIRYGYDDSNIIILEGNEASLRENHLQIYNNLLSCRHHSDNRTPIQYGQDLVASWVFEDYFLNELKDTGLNISLSGADRNRAILPNQRTSTSSDYIITMASGCQIQMELVNDYTGFWARTGKLHLRDNKYPRLRDNGCLLLAIALTPQTQKYALFDFREEIHATFLPRHEPWSRPGKDKAAYELEVLPEMLQDFSITNIKDHIERILQ
;
A
#
# COMPACT_ATOMS: atom_id res chain seq x y z
N MET A 1 8.04 3.58 -11.58
CA MET A 1 8.21 2.17 -11.18
C MET A 1 6.95 1.78 -10.42
N GLY A 2 6.31 0.66 -10.77
CA GLY A 2 5.09 0.17 -10.11
C GLY A 2 5.41 -0.68 -8.87
N ALA A 3 4.38 -1.06 -8.12
CA ALA A 3 4.49 -1.88 -6.92
C ALA A 3 5.11 -3.25 -7.22
N TYR A 4 4.71 -3.89 -8.32
CA TYR A 4 5.27 -5.18 -8.70
C TYR A 4 6.78 -5.10 -8.88
N ALA A 5 7.28 -4.16 -9.68
CA ALA A 5 8.72 -4.04 -9.94
C ALA A 5 9.53 -3.70 -8.67
N GLY A 6 9.00 -2.79 -7.84
CA GLY A 6 9.63 -2.41 -6.57
C GLY A 6 9.71 -3.59 -5.59
N LEU A 7 8.59 -4.28 -5.41
CA LEU A 7 8.49 -5.40 -4.48
C LEU A 7 9.21 -6.65 -4.99
N SER A 8 9.21 -6.93 -6.30
CA SER A 8 10.07 -7.98 -6.86
C SER A 8 11.53 -7.73 -6.50
N SER A 9 12.00 -6.49 -6.59
CA SER A 9 13.38 -6.14 -6.21
C SER A 9 13.63 -6.31 -4.71
N PHE A 10 12.64 -5.99 -3.88
CA PHE A 10 12.71 -6.17 -2.42
C PHE A 10 12.71 -7.65 -2.01
N PHE A 11 11.86 -8.47 -2.62
CA PHE A 11 11.70 -9.88 -2.29
C PHE A 11 12.75 -10.80 -2.94
N ASN A 12 13.37 -10.42 -4.07
CA ASN A 12 14.34 -11.24 -4.82
C ASN A 12 15.70 -11.46 -4.10
N GLY A 13 15.67 -11.83 -2.82
CA GLY A 13 16.77 -12.37 -2.02
C GLY A 13 16.50 -13.81 -1.54
N SER A 14 17.16 -14.22 -0.46
CA SER A 14 17.21 -15.61 0.03
C SER A 14 15.88 -16.25 0.45
N ASN A 15 14.78 -15.50 0.50
CA ASN A 15 13.52 -15.89 1.16
C ASN A 15 12.34 -16.15 0.20
N GLY A 16 12.55 -16.01 -1.12
CA GLY A 16 11.58 -16.33 -2.16
C GLY A 16 11.01 -15.12 -2.90
N SER A 17 10.39 -15.35 -4.04
CA SER A 17 9.74 -14.34 -4.89
C SER A 17 8.37 -13.92 -4.37
N LEU A 18 7.80 -12.84 -4.92
CA LEU A 18 6.40 -12.44 -4.67
C LEU A 18 5.41 -13.61 -4.85
N ARG A 19 5.65 -14.46 -5.85
CA ARG A 19 4.87 -15.66 -6.12
C ARG A 19 4.96 -16.67 -4.97
N ASP A 20 6.16 -16.89 -4.43
CA ASP A 20 6.36 -17.85 -3.35
C ASP A 20 5.67 -17.40 -2.06
N TYR A 21 5.67 -16.09 -1.78
CA TYR A 21 4.91 -15.50 -0.69
C TYR A 21 3.39 -15.61 -0.91
N ALA A 22 2.89 -15.31 -2.11
CA ALA A 22 1.47 -15.45 -2.44
C ALA A 22 0.99 -16.90 -2.24
N ILE A 23 1.76 -17.89 -2.70
CA ILE A 23 1.47 -19.32 -2.47
C ILE A 23 1.48 -19.64 -0.97
N ARG A 24 2.50 -19.18 -0.23
CA ARG A 24 2.61 -19.39 1.23
C ARG A 24 1.41 -18.82 1.98
N TYR A 25 0.87 -17.69 1.53
CA TYR A 25 -0.29 -17.03 2.12
C TYR A 25 -1.63 -17.54 1.58
N GLY A 26 -1.63 -18.56 0.71
CA GLY A 26 -2.85 -19.22 0.23
C GLY A 26 -3.66 -18.41 -0.78
N TYR A 27 -3.00 -17.58 -1.59
CA TYR A 27 -3.66 -16.82 -2.65
C TYR A 27 -4.22 -17.76 -3.74
N ASP A 28 -5.36 -17.38 -4.31
CA ASP A 28 -5.97 -18.11 -5.43
C ASP A 28 -5.06 -18.19 -6.66
N ASP A 29 -5.23 -19.26 -7.44
CA ASP A 29 -4.49 -19.51 -8.69
C ASP A 29 -4.52 -18.32 -9.66
N SER A 30 -5.65 -17.63 -9.76
CA SER A 30 -5.77 -16.43 -10.61
C SER A 30 -4.80 -15.31 -10.21
N ASN A 31 -4.56 -15.12 -8.90
CA ASN A 31 -3.61 -14.14 -8.39
C ASN A 31 -2.16 -14.56 -8.71
N ILE A 32 -1.88 -15.86 -8.64
CA ILE A 32 -0.57 -16.41 -9.01
C ILE A 32 -0.27 -16.18 -10.50
N ILE A 33 -1.22 -16.51 -11.38
CA ILE A 33 -1.14 -16.27 -12.84
C ILE A 33 -0.92 -14.79 -13.14
N ILE A 34 -1.58 -13.89 -12.39
CA ILE A 34 -1.40 -12.45 -12.52
C ILE A 34 0.03 -12.04 -12.17
N LEU A 35 0.58 -12.50 -11.04
CA LEU A 35 1.97 -12.19 -10.66
C LEU A 35 2.98 -12.68 -11.70
N GLU A 36 2.72 -13.81 -12.34
CA GLU A 36 3.52 -14.36 -13.44
C GLU A 36 3.40 -13.54 -14.74
N GLY A 37 2.40 -12.65 -14.85
CA GLY A 37 2.14 -11.86 -16.05
C GLY A 37 1.56 -12.69 -17.20
N ASN A 38 1.02 -13.90 -16.92
CA ASN A 38 0.53 -14.82 -17.93
C ASN A 38 -0.92 -14.48 -18.34
N GLU A 39 -1.06 -13.40 -19.12
CA GLU A 39 -2.37 -12.90 -19.57
C GLU A 39 -3.15 -13.92 -20.41
N ALA A 40 -2.45 -14.76 -21.19
CA ALA A 40 -3.10 -15.79 -22.01
C ALA A 40 -3.80 -16.83 -21.13
N SER A 41 -3.10 -17.38 -20.13
CA SER A 41 -3.68 -18.31 -19.16
C SER A 41 -4.80 -17.67 -18.34
N LEU A 42 -4.65 -16.39 -17.96
CA LEU A 42 -5.70 -15.69 -17.21
C LEU A 42 -7.00 -15.55 -18.03
N ARG A 43 -6.88 -15.24 -19.34
CA ARG A 43 -8.03 -15.14 -20.24
C ARG A 43 -8.71 -16.49 -20.49
N GLU A 44 -7.92 -17.55 -20.59
CA GLU A 44 -8.41 -18.90 -20.85
C GLU A 44 -9.10 -19.52 -19.62
N ASN A 45 -8.44 -19.43 -18.46
CA ASN A 45 -8.84 -20.17 -17.26
C ASN A 45 -9.65 -19.32 -16.27
N HIS A 46 -9.52 -18.00 -16.30
CA HIS A 46 -10.12 -17.07 -15.32
C HIS A 46 -10.73 -15.83 -16.00
N LEU A 47 -11.52 -16.03 -17.05
CA LEU A 47 -12.07 -14.97 -17.91
C LEU A 47 -12.79 -13.86 -17.13
N GLN A 48 -13.52 -14.19 -16.07
CA GLN A 48 -14.20 -13.20 -15.24
C GLN A 48 -13.22 -12.25 -14.52
N ILE A 49 -12.13 -12.79 -13.99
CA ILE A 49 -11.07 -11.99 -13.34
C ILE A 49 -10.42 -11.06 -14.35
N TYR A 50 -10.12 -11.58 -15.55
CA TYR A 50 -9.59 -10.76 -16.63
C TYR A 50 -10.54 -9.60 -17.02
N ASN A 51 -11.84 -9.88 -17.14
CA ASN A 51 -12.85 -8.85 -17.41
C ASN A 51 -12.95 -7.82 -16.28
N ASN A 52 -12.78 -8.23 -15.03
CA ASN A 52 -12.75 -7.31 -13.89
C ASN A 52 -11.54 -6.35 -14.02
N LEU A 53 -10.35 -6.85 -14.34
CA LEU A 53 -9.17 -6.00 -14.61
C LEU A 53 -9.42 -5.02 -15.76
N LEU A 54 -10.06 -5.46 -16.84
CA LEU A 54 -10.44 -4.60 -17.96
C LEU A 54 -11.42 -3.49 -17.55
N SER A 55 -12.31 -3.74 -16.61
CA SER A 55 -13.25 -2.74 -16.10
C SER A 55 -12.56 -1.64 -15.29
N CYS A 56 -11.38 -1.90 -14.74
CA CYS A 56 -10.61 -0.99 -13.88
C CYS A 56 -9.74 0.04 -14.65
N ARG A 57 -9.97 0.24 -15.95
CA ARG A 57 -9.21 1.18 -16.82
C ARG A 57 -9.08 2.60 -16.26
N HIS A 58 -10.06 3.07 -15.49
CA HIS A 58 -10.00 4.39 -14.88
C HIS A 58 -8.94 4.51 -13.77
N HIS A 59 -8.53 3.39 -13.19
CA HIS A 59 -7.53 3.29 -12.11
C HIS A 59 -6.15 2.83 -12.60
N SER A 60 -6.08 2.23 -13.80
CA SER A 60 -4.84 1.64 -14.33
C SER A 60 -3.81 2.68 -14.80
N ASP A 61 -4.17 3.96 -14.88
CA ASP A 61 -3.30 5.00 -15.44
C ASP A 61 -2.78 4.56 -16.84
N ASN A 62 -1.47 4.57 -17.10
CA ASN A 62 -0.91 4.12 -18.39
C ASN A 62 -0.61 2.61 -18.45
N ARG A 63 -0.94 1.85 -17.40
CA ARG A 63 -0.65 0.40 -17.31
C ARG A 63 -1.64 -0.42 -18.12
N THR A 64 -1.17 -1.52 -18.68
CA THR A 64 -2.03 -2.57 -19.23
C THR A 64 -2.84 -3.23 -18.11
N PRO A 65 -3.95 -3.94 -18.42
CA PRO A 65 -4.73 -4.64 -17.40
C PRO A 65 -3.90 -5.61 -16.55
N ILE A 66 -2.99 -6.36 -17.18
CA ILE A 66 -2.13 -7.31 -16.48
C ILE A 66 -1.10 -6.60 -15.59
N GLN A 67 -0.50 -5.49 -16.04
CA GLN A 67 0.43 -4.70 -15.22
C GLN A 67 -0.26 -4.07 -14.01
N TYR A 68 -1.50 -3.58 -14.19
CA TYR A 68 -2.30 -3.08 -13.08
C TYR A 68 -2.63 -4.20 -12.08
N GLY A 69 -3.00 -5.39 -12.58
CA GLY A 69 -3.22 -6.57 -11.74
C GLY A 69 -1.97 -6.98 -10.97
N GLN A 70 -0.79 -7.00 -11.62
CA GLN A 70 0.49 -7.28 -10.98
C GLN A 70 0.79 -6.31 -9.84
N ASP A 71 0.62 -5.01 -10.06
CA ASP A 71 0.81 -4.00 -9.02
C ASP A 71 -0.16 -4.22 -7.84
N LEU A 72 -1.44 -4.51 -8.14
CA LEU A 72 -2.46 -4.74 -7.12
C LEU A 72 -2.14 -5.97 -6.25
N VAL A 73 -1.90 -7.12 -6.89
CA VAL A 73 -1.61 -8.37 -6.17
C VAL A 73 -0.28 -8.26 -5.42
N ALA A 74 0.74 -7.61 -5.99
CA ALA A 74 2.00 -7.38 -5.29
C ALA A 74 1.82 -6.53 -4.02
N SER A 75 1.02 -5.45 -4.08
CA SER A 75 0.70 -4.66 -2.90
C SER A 75 0.00 -5.48 -1.82
N TRP A 76 -0.95 -6.35 -2.17
CA TRP A 76 -1.58 -7.26 -1.21
C TRP A 76 -0.60 -8.23 -0.56
N VAL A 77 0.30 -8.84 -1.35
CA VAL A 77 1.33 -9.74 -0.81
C VAL A 77 2.22 -9.00 0.19
N PHE A 78 2.58 -7.76 -0.11
CA PHE A 78 3.37 -6.94 0.81
C PHE A 78 2.59 -6.57 2.07
N GLU A 79 1.30 -6.26 1.98
CA GLU A 79 0.45 -5.98 3.14
C GLU A 79 0.37 -7.20 4.09
N ASP A 80 0.22 -8.40 3.54
CA ASP A 80 0.18 -9.65 4.30
C ASP A 80 1.55 -10.00 4.89
N TYR A 81 2.62 -9.81 4.12
CA TYR A 81 3.99 -9.93 4.63
C TYR A 81 4.20 -9.00 5.82
N PHE A 82 3.91 -7.72 5.67
CA PHE A 82 4.08 -6.72 6.70
C PHE A 82 3.25 -7.01 7.96
N LEU A 83 1.99 -7.44 7.78
CA LEU A 83 1.13 -7.86 8.88
C LEU A 83 1.73 -9.02 9.68
N ASN A 84 2.18 -10.06 8.99
CA ASN A 84 2.72 -11.26 9.63
C ASN A 84 4.00 -10.94 10.39
N GLU A 85 4.91 -10.19 9.77
CA GLU A 85 6.15 -9.78 10.43
C GLU A 85 5.89 -8.92 11.68
N LEU A 86 4.94 -7.96 11.62
CA LEU A 86 4.58 -7.18 12.81
C LEU A 86 3.93 -8.04 13.90
N LYS A 87 3.07 -9.00 13.55
CA LYS A 87 2.51 -9.95 14.53
C LYS A 87 3.59 -10.78 15.19
N ASP A 88 4.61 -11.21 14.44
CA ASP A 88 5.72 -12.01 14.97
C ASP A 88 6.59 -11.20 15.95
N THR A 89 6.55 -9.86 15.90
CA THR A 89 7.14 -9.00 16.94
C THR A 89 6.30 -8.86 18.22
N GLY A 90 5.11 -9.46 18.26
CA GLY A 90 4.17 -9.38 19.37
C GLY A 90 3.17 -8.21 19.30
N LEU A 91 3.18 -7.41 18.23
CA LEU A 91 2.21 -6.33 18.05
C LEU A 91 0.83 -6.93 17.73
N ASN A 92 -0.20 -6.53 18.47
CA ASN A 92 -1.57 -6.95 18.20
C ASN A 92 -2.16 -6.11 17.07
N ILE A 93 -2.05 -6.62 15.84
CA ILE A 93 -2.47 -5.96 14.60
C ILE A 93 -3.30 -6.92 13.72
N SER A 94 -4.28 -6.37 13.00
CA SER A 94 -5.13 -7.12 12.06
C SER A 94 -5.50 -6.29 10.85
N LEU A 95 -5.90 -6.93 9.74
CA LEU A 95 -6.40 -6.24 8.56
C LEU A 95 -7.82 -5.70 8.78
N SER A 96 -8.05 -4.47 8.33
CA SER A 96 -9.39 -3.89 8.18
C SER A 96 -9.88 -3.97 6.74
N GLY A 97 -11.21 -3.98 6.57
CA GLY A 97 -11.83 -3.78 5.25
C GLY A 97 -12.27 -5.03 4.48
N ALA A 98 -12.75 -4.77 3.26
CA ALA A 98 -13.36 -5.72 2.33
C ALA A 98 -12.34 -6.55 1.51
N ASP A 99 -11.06 -6.16 1.53
CA ASP A 99 -9.98 -6.83 0.79
C ASP A 99 -9.45 -8.09 1.48
N ARG A 100 -10.09 -8.53 2.57
CA ARG A 100 -9.78 -9.79 3.28
C ARG A 100 -9.79 -11.03 2.37
N ASN A 101 -10.55 -10.99 1.28
CA ASN A 101 -10.69 -12.12 0.37
C ASN A 101 -9.71 -12.05 -0.83
N ARG A 102 -8.84 -11.01 -0.90
CA ARG A 102 -7.85 -10.82 -1.98
C ARG A 102 -8.43 -11.08 -3.39
N ALA A 103 -9.67 -10.63 -3.60
CA ALA A 103 -10.47 -10.92 -4.77
C ALA A 103 -10.50 -9.71 -5.71
N ILE A 104 -10.29 -9.95 -7.00
CA ILE A 104 -10.32 -8.88 -8.02
C ILE A 104 -11.78 -8.62 -8.40
N LEU A 105 -12.32 -7.49 -7.93
CA LEU A 105 -13.71 -7.08 -8.16
C LEU A 105 -13.83 -6.06 -9.33
N PRO A 106 -14.96 -6.04 -10.07
CA PRO A 106 -15.19 -5.07 -11.14
C PRO A 106 -15.43 -3.65 -10.61
N ASN A 107 -14.91 -2.63 -11.33
CA ASN A 107 -14.99 -1.16 -11.10
C ASN A 107 -15.26 -0.69 -9.65
N GLN A 108 -14.54 -1.32 -8.73
CA GLN A 108 -14.26 -1.07 -7.31
C GLN A 108 -15.44 -0.76 -6.35
N ARG A 109 -15.85 -1.81 -5.63
CA ARG A 109 -16.10 -1.73 -4.17
C ARG A 109 -14.76 -1.76 -3.40
N THR A 110 -13.83 -0.83 -3.68
CA THR A 110 -12.66 -0.67 -2.82
C THR A 110 -13.12 -0.22 -1.45
N SER A 111 -12.68 -0.93 -0.43
CA SER A 111 -12.94 -0.48 0.93
C SER A 111 -12.27 0.87 1.14
N THR A 112 -12.99 1.81 1.74
CA THR A 112 -12.44 3.10 2.16
C THR A 112 -11.81 3.04 3.55
N SER A 113 -11.79 1.85 4.15
CA SER A 113 -11.22 1.60 5.48
C SER A 113 -9.70 1.61 5.41
N SER A 114 -9.08 2.00 6.52
CA SER A 114 -7.64 1.86 6.72
C SER A 114 -7.18 0.42 6.52
N ASP A 115 -5.91 0.21 6.23
CA ASP A 115 -5.37 -1.12 5.94
C ASP A 115 -5.32 -2.01 7.19
N TYR A 116 -5.02 -1.41 8.35
CA TYR A 116 -4.81 -2.13 9.60
C TYR A 116 -5.57 -1.54 10.79
N ILE A 117 -5.84 -2.40 11.78
CA ILE A 117 -6.28 -2.05 13.13
C ILE A 117 -5.26 -2.59 14.12
N ILE A 118 -4.70 -1.70 14.93
CA ILE A 118 -3.81 -2.00 16.06
C ILE A 118 -4.64 -2.00 17.33
N THR A 119 -4.58 -3.06 18.11
CA THR A 119 -5.29 -3.18 19.39
C THR A 119 -4.30 -3.08 20.54
N MET A 120 -4.43 -2.02 21.34
CA MET A 120 -3.61 -1.80 22.51
C MET A 120 -3.96 -2.75 23.67
N ALA A 121 -3.05 -2.90 24.64
CA ALA A 121 -3.29 -3.69 25.85
C ALA A 121 -4.50 -3.17 26.66
N SER A 122 -4.82 -1.88 26.56
CA SER A 122 -6.02 -1.27 27.15
C SER A 122 -7.33 -1.66 26.47
N GLY A 123 -7.28 -2.34 25.32
CA GLY A 123 -8.43 -2.62 24.46
C GLY A 123 -8.77 -1.49 23.48
N CYS A 124 -8.06 -0.36 23.54
CA CYS A 124 -8.22 0.72 22.56
C CYS A 124 -7.76 0.27 21.17
N GLN A 125 -8.49 0.67 20.13
CA GLN A 125 -8.18 0.34 18.74
C GLN A 125 -7.81 1.60 17.97
N ILE A 126 -6.69 1.52 17.24
CA ILE A 126 -6.20 2.61 16.40
C ILE A 126 -6.04 2.08 14.99
N GLN A 127 -6.59 2.83 14.05
CA GLN A 127 -6.49 2.52 12.63
C GLN A 127 -5.14 3.00 12.08
N MET A 128 -4.53 2.20 11.20
CA MET A 128 -3.29 2.55 10.51
C MET A 128 -3.44 2.34 9.01
N GLU A 129 -3.08 3.36 8.24
CA GLU A 129 -2.99 3.35 6.78
C GLU A 129 -1.54 3.15 6.34
N LEU A 130 -1.32 2.37 5.29
CA LEU A 130 -0.03 2.15 4.66
C LEU A 130 0.06 2.88 3.32
N VAL A 131 1.14 3.62 3.11
CA VAL A 131 1.49 4.21 1.82
C VAL A 131 2.89 3.78 1.42
N ASN A 132 2.96 3.02 0.32
CA ASN A 132 4.23 2.54 -0.21
C ASN A 132 4.70 3.38 -1.39
N ASP A 133 5.99 3.68 -1.42
CA ASP A 133 6.69 4.36 -2.50
C ASP A 133 7.88 3.53 -2.97
N TYR A 134 7.74 3.00 -4.18
CA TYR A 134 8.75 2.18 -4.85
C TYR A 134 9.68 3.00 -5.76
N THR A 135 9.59 4.33 -5.67
CA THR A 135 10.46 5.26 -6.38
C THR A 135 11.39 6.00 -5.43
N GLY A 136 11.11 5.99 -4.12
CA GLY A 136 11.82 6.75 -3.09
C GLY A 136 11.64 8.28 -3.21
N PHE A 137 10.62 8.72 -3.93
CA PHE A 137 10.28 10.12 -4.14
C PHE A 137 10.12 10.88 -2.82
N TRP A 138 9.25 10.41 -1.91
CA TRP A 138 8.92 11.22 -0.74
C TRP A 138 10.11 11.34 0.21
N ALA A 139 10.87 10.27 0.38
CA ALA A 139 12.04 10.26 1.26
C ALA A 139 13.19 11.13 0.71
N ARG A 140 13.32 11.26 -0.62
CA ARG A 140 14.35 12.13 -1.23
C ARG A 140 13.95 13.60 -1.29
N THR A 141 12.66 13.88 -1.43
CA THR A 141 12.15 15.24 -1.67
C THR A 141 11.58 15.90 -0.43
N GLY A 142 11.35 15.15 0.65
CA GLY A 142 10.65 15.64 1.83
C GLY A 142 9.16 15.89 1.58
N LYS A 143 8.59 15.33 0.51
CA LYS A 143 7.21 15.61 0.07
C LYS A 143 6.44 14.32 -0.12
N LEU A 144 5.44 14.07 0.74
CA LEU A 144 4.54 12.94 0.60
C LEU A 144 3.21 13.40 -0.01
N HIS A 145 2.84 12.82 -1.15
CA HIS A 145 1.57 13.14 -1.81
C HIS A 145 0.51 12.10 -1.49
N LEU A 146 -0.60 12.56 -0.92
CA LEU A 146 -1.79 11.77 -0.63
C LEU A 146 -2.85 12.07 -1.69
N ARG A 147 -3.28 11.04 -2.40
CA ARG A 147 -4.21 11.16 -3.51
C ARG A 147 -5.66 11.33 -3.04
N ASP A 148 -6.43 12.11 -3.80
CA ASP A 148 -7.89 12.27 -3.64
C ASP A 148 -8.24 12.61 -2.17
N ASN A 149 -9.26 11.96 -1.60
CA ASN A 149 -9.74 12.22 -0.24
C ASN A 149 -8.95 11.46 0.85
N LYS A 150 -7.70 11.02 0.60
CA LYS A 150 -6.93 10.27 1.60
C LYS A 150 -6.58 11.15 2.81
N TYR A 151 -6.08 12.38 2.61
CA TYR A 151 -5.76 13.29 3.72
C TYR A 151 -6.97 13.65 4.60
N PRO A 152 -8.11 14.12 4.05
CA PRO A 152 -9.28 14.42 4.87
C PRO A 152 -9.74 13.23 5.72
N ARG A 153 -9.71 12.01 5.16
CA ARG A 153 -10.08 10.80 5.91
C ARG A 153 -9.14 10.48 7.05
N LEU A 154 -7.82 10.58 6.83
CA LEU A 154 -6.82 10.33 7.88
C LEU A 154 -7.02 11.29 9.06
N ARG A 155 -7.23 12.58 8.74
CA ARG A 155 -7.51 13.62 9.73
C ARG A 155 -8.83 13.37 10.46
N ASP A 156 -9.92 13.15 9.74
CA ASP A 156 -11.26 13.03 10.34
C ASP A 156 -11.39 11.77 11.21
N ASN A 157 -10.63 10.70 10.90
CA ASN A 157 -10.65 9.44 11.64
C ASN A 157 -9.55 9.35 12.73
N GLY A 158 -8.61 10.29 12.81
CA GLY A 158 -7.50 10.25 13.78
C GLY A 158 -6.63 8.98 13.66
N CYS A 159 -6.21 8.63 12.44
CA CYS A 159 -5.45 7.42 12.15
C CYS A 159 -3.93 7.61 12.25
N LEU A 160 -3.19 6.51 12.36
CA LEU A 160 -1.77 6.50 11.98
C LEU A 160 -1.63 6.38 10.46
N LEU A 161 -0.65 7.05 9.88
CA LEU A 161 -0.22 6.84 8.49
C LEU A 161 1.25 6.43 8.49
N LEU A 162 1.50 5.22 8.03
CA LEU A 162 2.83 4.68 7.82
C LEU A 162 3.21 4.86 6.34
N ALA A 163 4.18 5.73 6.07
CA ALA A 163 4.77 5.91 4.76
C ALA A 163 6.06 5.10 4.66
N ILE A 164 6.20 4.24 3.66
CA ILE A 164 7.39 3.41 3.45
C ILE A 164 7.95 3.66 2.04
N ALA A 165 9.24 3.96 1.95
CA ALA A 165 9.99 4.13 0.72
C ALA A 165 10.92 2.93 0.54
N LEU A 166 10.49 1.98 -0.28
CA LEU A 166 11.21 0.73 -0.55
C LEU A 166 11.84 0.77 -1.93
N THR A 167 13.08 1.23 -1.96
CA THR A 167 14.02 1.04 -3.06
C THR A 167 15.34 0.54 -2.50
N PRO A 168 16.21 -0.11 -3.30
CA PRO A 168 17.50 -0.57 -2.82
C PRO A 168 18.39 0.53 -2.23
N GLN A 169 18.17 1.81 -2.59
CA GLN A 169 18.98 2.95 -2.15
C GLN A 169 18.33 3.80 -1.05
N THR A 170 17.05 3.59 -0.73
CA THR A 170 16.31 4.46 0.20
C THR A 170 15.95 3.72 1.48
N GLN A 171 15.22 2.61 1.41
CA GLN A 171 14.74 1.82 2.55
C GLN A 171 14.42 2.67 3.81
N LYS A 172 13.50 3.64 3.66
CA LYS A 172 13.09 4.54 4.76
C LYS A 172 11.62 4.35 5.11
N TYR A 173 11.24 4.74 6.31
CA TYR A 173 9.85 4.97 6.68
C TYR A 173 9.67 6.28 7.45
N ALA A 174 8.44 6.78 7.46
CA ALA A 174 7.98 7.88 8.30
C ALA A 174 6.59 7.50 8.86
N LEU A 175 6.31 7.90 10.09
CA LEU A 175 5.04 7.63 10.77
C LEU A 175 4.40 8.95 11.16
N PHE A 176 3.17 9.16 10.71
CA PHE A 176 2.37 10.35 10.99
C PHE A 176 1.22 9.96 11.90
N ASP A 177 0.97 10.79 12.91
CA ASP A 177 -0.12 10.61 13.86
C ASP A 177 -1.20 11.68 13.63
N PHE A 178 -2.28 11.31 12.92
CA PHE A 178 -3.38 12.23 12.61
C PHE A 178 -4.35 12.45 13.78
N ARG A 179 -4.04 11.92 14.98
CA ARG A 179 -4.70 12.36 16.21
C ARG A 179 -4.30 13.80 16.57
N GLU A 180 -3.14 14.23 16.07
CA GLU A 180 -2.63 15.59 16.14
C GLU A 180 -2.88 16.34 14.81
N GLU A 181 -2.81 17.67 14.85
CA GLU A 181 -2.95 18.48 13.65
C GLU A 181 -1.72 18.34 12.74
N ILE A 182 -1.95 17.84 11.52
CA ILE A 182 -0.93 17.74 10.48
C ILE A 182 -1.33 18.65 9.33
N HIS A 183 -0.49 19.66 9.07
CA HIS A 183 -0.71 20.59 7.98
C HIS A 183 -0.49 19.92 6.62
N ALA A 184 -1.36 20.22 5.66
CA ALA A 184 -1.24 19.74 4.29
C ALA A 184 -1.52 20.85 3.28
N THR A 185 -0.71 20.88 2.22
CA THR A 185 -0.94 21.78 1.09
C THR A 185 -1.86 21.09 0.07
N PHE A 186 -3.01 21.70 -0.24
CA PHE A 186 -3.89 21.19 -1.28
C PHE A 186 -3.30 21.46 -2.67
N LEU A 187 -3.19 20.40 -3.46
CA LEU A 187 -2.76 20.44 -4.84
C LEU A 187 -3.99 20.18 -5.73
N PRO A 188 -4.57 21.21 -6.38
CA PRO A 188 -5.78 21.04 -7.19
C PRO A 188 -5.56 20.12 -8.39
N ARG A 189 -4.31 20.04 -8.86
CA ARG A 189 -3.88 19.18 -9.95
C ARG A 189 -2.53 18.57 -9.65
N HIS A 190 -2.46 17.24 -9.68
CA HIS A 190 -1.24 16.47 -9.49
C HIS A 190 -0.81 15.86 -10.82
N GLU A 191 0.25 16.39 -11.44
CA GLU A 191 0.68 16.00 -12.79
C GLU A 191 0.89 14.48 -12.96
N PRO A 192 1.57 13.76 -12.05
CA PRO A 192 1.74 12.30 -12.17
C PRO A 192 0.43 11.51 -12.28
N TRP A 193 -0.67 11.99 -11.70
CA TRP A 193 -1.95 11.28 -11.67
C TRP A 193 -3.01 11.88 -12.59
N SER A 194 -2.79 13.10 -13.09
CA SER A 194 -3.71 13.81 -13.96
C SER A 194 -3.53 13.39 -15.42
N ARG A 195 -4.60 13.48 -16.20
CA ARG A 195 -4.57 13.26 -17.66
C ARG A 195 -5.30 14.40 -18.37
N PRO A 196 -5.08 14.62 -19.69
CA PRO A 196 -5.88 15.58 -20.44
C PRO A 196 -7.38 15.35 -20.22
N GLY A 197 -8.08 16.37 -19.72
CA GLY A 197 -9.51 16.32 -19.40
C GLY A 197 -9.90 15.64 -18.08
N LYS A 198 -8.94 15.19 -17.26
CA LYS A 198 -9.20 14.62 -15.94
C LYS A 198 -8.09 14.98 -14.96
N ASP A 199 -8.27 16.10 -14.27
CA ASP A 199 -7.39 16.50 -13.17
C ASP A 199 -7.66 15.63 -11.95
N LYS A 200 -6.59 15.21 -11.27
CA LYS A 200 -6.67 14.52 -9.98
C LYS A 200 -6.02 15.39 -8.92
N ALA A 201 -6.75 15.66 -7.85
CA ALA A 201 -6.26 16.44 -6.73
C ALA A 201 -5.42 15.58 -5.79
N ALA A 202 -4.57 16.24 -5.03
CA ALA A 202 -3.74 15.63 -4.00
C ALA A 202 -3.58 16.56 -2.80
N TYR A 203 -3.07 16.02 -1.71
CA TYR A 203 -2.60 16.76 -0.55
C TYR A 203 -1.12 16.46 -0.37
N GLU A 204 -0.29 17.48 -0.24
CA GLU A 204 1.13 17.35 0.07
C GLU A 204 1.36 17.52 1.56
N LEU A 205 2.02 16.52 2.16
CA LEU A 205 2.57 16.58 3.51
C LEU A 205 4.07 16.82 3.42
N GLU A 206 4.57 17.65 4.32
CA GLU A 206 6.00 17.80 4.54
C GLU A 206 6.53 16.62 5.36
N VAL A 207 7.67 16.09 4.94
CA VAL A 207 8.40 15.04 5.64
C VAL A 207 9.74 15.64 6.07
N LEU A 208 9.86 15.95 7.35
CA LEU A 208 11.08 16.53 7.89
C LEU A 208 12.20 15.49 7.98
N PRO A 209 13.49 15.88 7.85
CA PRO A 209 14.61 14.94 7.94
C PRO A 209 14.62 14.07 9.20
N GLU A 210 14.19 14.62 10.34
CA GLU A 210 14.08 13.92 11.64
C GLU A 210 12.98 12.85 11.66
N MET A 211 11.99 12.94 10.77
CA MET A 211 10.94 11.94 10.63
C MET A 211 11.42 10.72 9.84
N LEU A 212 12.53 10.84 9.10
CA LEU A 212 13.07 9.77 8.26
C LEU A 212 13.80 8.73 9.12
N GLN A 213 13.23 7.54 9.19
CA GLN A 213 13.79 6.42 9.94
C GLN A 213 14.17 5.28 8.99
N ASP A 214 15.19 4.49 9.36
CA ASP A 214 15.59 3.30 8.59
C ASP A 214 14.52 2.21 8.67
N PHE A 215 14.10 1.69 7.51
CA PHE A 215 13.08 0.65 7.44
C PHE A 215 13.56 -0.64 8.10
N SER A 216 12.89 -1.02 9.17
CA SER A 216 12.90 -2.38 9.71
C SER A 216 11.58 -2.62 10.45
N ILE A 217 11.12 -3.87 10.51
CA ILE A 217 9.89 -4.24 11.22
C ILE A 217 9.99 -3.86 12.70
N THR A 218 11.14 -4.12 13.32
CA THR A 218 11.40 -3.76 14.73
C THR A 218 11.34 -2.25 14.96
N ASN A 219 12.01 -1.44 14.11
CA ASN A 219 11.99 0.03 14.26
C ASN A 219 10.56 0.58 14.13
N ILE A 220 9.79 0.05 13.18
CA ILE A 220 8.39 0.47 13.00
C ILE A 220 7.56 0.12 14.22
N LYS A 221 7.66 -1.12 14.72
CA LYS A 221 6.95 -1.56 15.93
C LYS A 221 7.29 -0.68 17.13
N ASP A 222 8.57 -0.44 17.40
CA ASP A 222 9.01 0.40 18.52
C ASP A 222 8.54 1.86 18.38
N HIS A 223 8.48 2.37 17.14
CA HIS A 223 7.95 3.72 16.87
C HIS A 223 6.44 3.80 17.11
N ILE A 224 5.68 2.80 16.65
CA ILE A 224 4.24 2.68 16.92
C ILE A 224 4.02 2.65 18.43
N GLU A 225 4.68 1.75 19.16
CA GLU A 225 4.51 1.62 20.62
C GLU A 225 4.79 2.93 21.36
N ARG A 226 5.82 3.68 20.95
CA ARG A 226 6.16 4.97 21.55
C ARG A 226 5.09 6.03 21.35
N ILE A 227 4.46 6.06 20.17
CA ILE A 227 3.37 7.01 19.85
C ILE A 227 2.06 6.62 20.54
N LEU A 228 1.87 5.34 20.83
CA LEU A 228 0.66 4.83 21.43
C LEU A 228 0.68 4.79 22.98
N GLN A 229 1.85 4.92 23.61
CA GLN A 229 1.99 5.08 25.07
C GLN A 229 1.40 6.40 25.58
#